data_AF-A0A8B8BJR4-F1
#
_entry.id   AF-A0A8B8BJR4-F1
#
_cell.length_a   1.000
_cell.length_b   1.000
_cell.length_c   1.000
_cell.angle_alpha   90.00
_cell.angle_beta   90.00
_cell.angle_gamma   90.00
#
_symmetry.space_group_name_H-M   'P 1'
#
loop_
_entity.id
_entity.type
_entity.pdbx_description
1 polymer ?
#
loop_
_entity_poly.entity_id
_entity_poly.type
_entity_poly.pdbx_seq_one_letter_code
_entity_poly.pdbx_strand_id
1 'polypeptide(L)'
;MNRVFVYGTLKNGQPNHFRLMDPGSGTSTFVGQGQTLEKYPLVIDRSWNLPCLLKLPGSGLIVKGEIYDVDDQKMKFLDFFEDHPQLYTRTRISVKHVSDSSEPQISTDDFRRNSLRHQENASNALSECWCYFYQDIQSVSGFPHMDSYDSKGDHGLQYDACVDADFDEKNP
;
A
#
# COMPACT_ATOMS: atom_id res chain seq x y z
N MET A 1 18.33 2.70 2.96
CA MET A 1 17.21 2.83 2.01
C MET A 1 16.25 1.70 2.29
N ASN A 2 15.01 2.03 2.60
CA ASN A 2 13.95 1.08 2.94
C ASN A 2 12.91 1.09 1.83
N ARG A 3 12.42 -0.08 1.43
CA ARG A 3 11.31 -0.18 0.48
C ARG A 3 10.02 -0.46 1.24
N VAL A 4 8.97 0.30 0.96
CA VAL A 4 7.68 0.22 1.64
C VAL A 4 6.58 -0.03 0.61
N PHE A 5 5.64 -0.89 0.98
CA PHE A 5 4.40 -1.12 0.24
C PHE A 5 3.24 -0.48 1.00
N VAL A 6 2.57 0.47 0.36
CA VAL A 6 1.41 1.17 0.92
C VAL A 6 0.14 0.74 0.17
N TYR A 7 -0.90 0.38 0.93
CA TYR A 7 -2.16 -0.14 0.38
C TYR A 7 -3.38 0.74 0.74
N GLY A 8 -3.23 1.64 1.72
CA GLY A 8 -4.30 2.41 2.35
C GLY A 8 -4.22 3.91 2.09
N THR A 9 -4.35 4.70 3.15
CA THR A 9 -4.48 6.18 3.10
C THR A 9 -3.25 6.92 2.58
N LEU A 10 -2.08 6.27 2.55
CA LEU A 10 -0.81 6.83 2.05
C LEU A 10 -0.63 6.72 0.52
N LYS A 11 -1.48 5.94 -0.18
CA LYS A 11 -1.40 5.81 -1.66
C LYS A 11 -1.69 7.14 -2.35
N ASN A 12 -1.21 7.32 -3.58
CA ASN A 12 -1.51 8.50 -4.38
C ASN A 12 -3.04 8.70 -4.51
N GLY A 13 -3.50 9.94 -4.35
CA GLY A 13 -4.91 10.29 -4.34
C GLY A 13 -5.69 9.95 -3.07
N GLN A 14 -5.04 9.31 -2.08
CA GLN A 14 -5.64 8.99 -0.78
C GLN A 14 -5.34 10.07 0.29
N PRO A 15 -6.12 10.15 1.38
CA PRO A 15 -6.13 11.30 2.28
C PRO A 15 -4.77 11.69 2.88
N ASN A 16 -3.90 10.72 3.16
CA ASN A 16 -2.64 10.93 3.88
C ASN A 16 -1.41 10.90 2.98
N HIS A 17 -1.59 10.87 1.65
CA HIS A 17 -0.47 10.85 0.70
C HIS A 17 0.50 12.03 0.88
N PHE A 18 0.00 13.20 1.26
CA PHE A 18 0.82 14.38 1.49
C PHE A 18 1.88 14.17 2.59
N ARG A 19 1.59 13.33 3.61
CA ARG A 19 2.54 12.99 4.67
C ARG A 19 3.68 12.11 4.16
N LEU A 20 3.37 11.17 3.26
CA LEU A 20 4.39 10.34 2.62
C LEU A 20 5.36 11.20 1.80
N MET A 21 4.84 12.21 1.11
CA MET A 21 5.60 13.07 0.21
C MET A 21 6.21 14.32 0.87
N ASP A 22 5.92 14.58 2.14
CA ASP A 22 6.48 15.71 2.87
C ASP A 22 8.01 15.59 3.01
N PRO A 23 8.82 16.54 2.49
CA PRO A 23 10.27 16.50 2.60
C PRO A 23 10.78 16.78 4.03
N GLY A 24 9.97 17.40 4.90
CA GLY A 24 10.32 17.68 6.30
C GLY A 24 10.50 16.41 7.14
N SER A 25 9.77 15.36 6.78
CA SER A 25 9.83 14.04 7.42
C SER A 25 10.76 13.05 6.71
N GLY A 26 11.59 13.49 5.76
CA GLY A 26 12.55 12.65 5.03
C GLY A 26 12.15 12.42 3.56
N THR A 27 12.92 11.61 2.84
CA THR A 27 12.74 11.35 1.41
C THR A 27 11.83 10.15 1.13
N SER A 28 11.01 10.28 0.09
CA SER A 28 10.16 9.21 -0.45
C SER A 28 10.15 9.31 -1.98
N THR A 29 10.41 8.20 -2.66
CA THR A 29 10.43 8.09 -4.12
C THR A 29 9.49 6.99 -4.58
N PHE A 30 8.54 7.31 -5.45
CA PHE A 30 7.67 6.33 -6.07
C PHE A 30 8.47 5.37 -6.97
N VAL A 31 8.31 4.07 -6.75
CA VAL A 31 8.98 3.01 -7.53
C VAL A 31 8.03 2.42 -8.57
N GLY A 32 6.75 2.22 -8.22
CA GLY A 32 5.78 1.61 -9.12
C GLY A 32 4.55 1.06 -8.42
N GLN A 33 3.60 0.59 -9.21
CA GLN A 33 2.43 -0.14 -8.74
C GLN A 33 2.82 -1.56 -8.31
N GLY A 34 2.21 -2.05 -7.24
CA GLY A 34 2.50 -3.37 -6.69
C GLY A 34 1.25 -4.10 -6.23
N GLN A 35 1.37 -5.42 -6.10
CA GLN A 35 0.38 -6.26 -5.45
C GLN A 35 1.04 -7.32 -4.58
N THR A 36 0.38 -7.69 -3.48
CA THR A 36 0.88 -8.76 -2.61
C THR A 36 0.98 -10.08 -3.37
N LEU A 37 1.98 -10.92 -3.06
CA LEU A 37 2.01 -12.29 -3.60
C LEU A 37 1.00 -13.20 -2.92
N GLU A 38 0.93 -13.09 -1.60
CA GLU A 38 -0.04 -13.80 -0.77
C GLU A 38 -1.35 -13.02 -0.69
N LYS A 39 -2.45 -13.75 -0.48
CA LYS A 39 -3.72 -13.12 -0.15
C LYS A 39 -3.69 -12.66 1.30
N TYR A 40 -4.27 -11.48 1.54
CA TYR A 40 -4.52 -10.95 2.87
C TYR A 40 -5.94 -10.37 2.95
N PRO A 41 -6.61 -10.42 4.12
CA PRO A 41 -7.80 -9.64 4.35
C PRO A 41 -7.43 -8.17 4.50
N LEU A 42 -7.89 -7.35 3.57
CA LEU A 42 -7.92 -5.89 3.72
C LEU A 42 -9.38 -5.50 3.97
N VAL A 43 -9.63 -4.86 5.11
CA VAL A 43 -10.97 -4.44 5.55
C VAL A 43 -10.95 -2.96 5.93
N ILE A 44 -12.13 -2.37 6.12
CA ILE A 44 -12.27 -1.02 6.68
C ILE A 44 -12.83 -1.13 8.10
N ASP A 45 -12.08 -0.66 9.10
CA ASP A 45 -12.60 -0.45 10.45
C ASP A 45 -13.77 0.56 10.42
N ARG A 46 -14.79 0.39 11.26
CA ARG A 46 -15.98 1.27 11.26
C ARG A 46 -15.92 2.42 12.25
N SER A 47 -14.88 2.47 13.09
CA SER A 47 -14.72 3.54 14.07
C SER A 47 -14.22 4.81 13.38
N TRP A 48 -13.22 4.67 12.50
CA TRP A 48 -12.57 5.79 11.80
C TRP A 48 -12.39 5.56 10.30
N ASN A 49 -12.98 4.50 9.75
CA ASN A 49 -12.88 4.14 8.33
C ASN A 49 -11.42 3.91 7.88
N LEU A 50 -10.62 3.33 8.78
CA LEU A 50 -9.22 2.99 8.55
C LEU A 50 -9.09 1.71 7.70
N PRO A 51 -8.20 1.69 6.68
CA PRO A 51 -7.87 0.47 5.96
C PRO A 51 -6.97 -0.44 6.81
N CYS A 52 -7.50 -1.58 7.25
CA CYS A 52 -6.81 -2.54 8.09
C CYS A 52 -6.39 -3.79 7.29
N LEU A 53 -5.09 -3.96 7.04
CA LEU A 53 -4.55 -5.19 6.48
C LEU A 53 -4.24 -6.20 7.59
N LEU A 54 -4.85 -7.38 7.54
CA LEU A 54 -4.72 -8.39 8.58
C LEU A 54 -3.64 -9.41 8.21
N LYS A 55 -2.77 -9.77 9.16
CA LYS A 55 -1.67 -10.72 8.94
C LYS A 55 -2.16 -12.19 8.98
N LEU A 56 -3.08 -12.50 8.08
CA LEU A 56 -3.67 -13.83 7.88
C LEU A 56 -3.38 -14.32 6.45
N PRO A 57 -2.12 -14.70 6.16
CA PRO A 57 -1.70 -15.05 4.80
C PRO A 57 -2.53 -16.22 4.25
N GLY A 58 -2.85 -16.15 2.96
CA GLY A 58 -3.67 -17.14 2.25
C GLY A 58 -5.18 -16.91 2.34
N SER A 59 -5.63 -15.94 3.14
CA SER A 59 -7.04 -15.53 3.26
C SER A 59 -7.28 -14.15 2.66
N GLY A 60 -8.53 -13.80 2.35
CA GLY A 60 -8.85 -12.53 1.71
C GLY A 60 -8.49 -12.48 0.22
N LEU A 61 -7.88 -11.38 -0.21
CA LEU A 61 -7.63 -11.07 -1.63
C LEU A 61 -6.17 -10.68 -1.86
N ILE A 62 -5.75 -10.67 -3.11
CA ILE A 62 -4.47 -10.07 -3.49
C ILE A 62 -4.62 -8.56 -3.39
N VAL A 63 -3.84 -7.93 -2.52
CA VAL A 63 -4.00 -6.50 -2.21
C VAL A 63 -3.12 -5.67 -3.13
N LYS A 64 -3.73 -4.68 -3.78
CA LYS A 64 -3.12 -3.72 -4.68
C LYS A 64 -2.67 -2.49 -3.91
N GLY A 65 -1.53 -1.95 -4.29
CA GLY A 65 -0.96 -0.78 -3.67
C GLY A 65 0.23 -0.24 -4.44
N GLU A 66 1.06 0.52 -3.74
CA GLU A 66 2.16 1.27 -4.33
C GLU A 66 3.45 0.98 -3.59
N ILE A 67 4.56 1.00 -4.32
CA ILE A 67 5.90 0.74 -3.79
C ILE A 67 6.67 2.06 -3.78
N TYR A 68 7.26 2.38 -2.62
CA TYR A 68 8.10 3.56 -2.43
C TYR A 68 9.44 3.17 -1.83
N ASP A 69 10.50 3.85 -2.27
CA ASP A 69 11.80 3.85 -1.59
C ASP A 69 11.87 5.06 -0.66
N VAL A 70 12.16 4.81 0.61
CA VAL A 70 12.22 5.83 1.67
C VAL A 70 13.56 5.77 2.40
N ASP A 71 14.02 6.90 2.92
CA ASP A 71 15.17 6.92 3.83
C ASP A 71 14.80 6.47 5.26
N ASP A 72 15.80 6.40 6.14
CA ASP A 72 15.59 5.96 7.52
C ASP A 72 14.81 7.00 8.35
N GLN A 73 14.82 8.28 7.96
CA GLN A 73 14.06 9.33 8.64
C GLN A 73 12.56 9.18 8.33
N LYS A 74 12.22 9.07 7.04
CA LYS A 74 10.86 8.79 6.59
C LYS A 74 10.34 7.48 7.15
N MET A 75 11.22 6.48 7.29
CA MET A 75 10.82 5.20 7.87
C MET A 75 10.43 5.30 9.35
N LYS A 76 11.14 6.13 10.14
CA LYS A 76 10.78 6.41 11.54
C LYS A 76 9.49 7.23 11.64
N PHE A 77 9.30 8.18 10.72
CA PHE A 77 8.06 8.94 10.63
C PHE A 77 6.87 8.03 10.37
N LEU A 78 6.97 7.10 9.42
CA LEU A 78 5.90 6.13 9.13
C LEU A 78 5.60 5.23 10.33
N ASP A 79 6.62 4.78 11.07
CA ASP A 79 6.38 4.01 12.30
C ASP A 79 5.60 4.81 13.34
N PHE A 80 5.93 6.08 13.51
CA PHE A 80 5.23 6.95 14.44
C PHE A 80 3.80 7.25 13.97
N PHE A 81 3.61 7.51 12.68
CA PHE A 81 2.30 7.80 12.08
C PHE A 81 1.34 6.59 12.13
N GLU A 82 1.84 5.39 11.87
CA GLU A 82 1.05 4.14 11.89
C GLU A 82 0.89 3.58 13.32
N ASP A 83 1.26 4.36 14.35
CA ASP A 83 1.29 3.97 15.77
C ASP A 83 1.91 2.58 15.98
N HIS A 84 3.09 2.37 15.39
CA HIS A 84 3.85 1.14 15.52
C HIS A 84 4.58 1.08 16.87
N PRO A 85 4.51 -0.02 17.65
CA PRO A 85 3.84 -1.30 17.40
C PRO A 85 2.54 -1.46 18.21
N GLN A 86 1.68 -0.45 18.33
CA GLN A 86 0.42 -0.55 19.08
C GLN A 86 -0.77 -0.80 18.14
N LEU A 87 -0.97 0.06 17.14
CA LEU A 87 -2.05 -0.07 16.16
C LEU A 87 -1.65 -1.01 15.01
N TYR A 88 -0.49 -0.75 14.41
CA TYR A 88 0.07 -1.56 13.34
C TYR A 88 1.42 -2.17 13.69
N THR A 89 1.70 -3.36 13.14
CA THR A 89 3.04 -3.95 13.13
C THR A 89 3.61 -3.98 11.73
N ARG A 90 4.83 -3.45 11.57
CA ARG A 90 5.55 -3.56 10.31
C ARG A 90 6.18 -4.94 10.15
N THR A 91 5.94 -5.59 9.02
CA THR A 91 6.57 -6.87 8.62
C THR A 91 7.10 -6.78 7.18
N ARG A 92 8.13 -7.55 6.83
CA ARG A 92 8.56 -7.70 5.43
C ARG A 92 7.69 -8.69 4.66
N ILE A 93 7.28 -8.32 3.46
CA ILE A 93 6.55 -9.17 2.52
C ILE A 93 7.11 -9.03 1.10
N SER A 94 6.96 -10.08 0.30
CA SER A 94 7.25 -10.02 -1.13
C SER A 94 6.07 -9.41 -1.89
N VAL A 95 6.35 -8.38 -2.69
CA VAL A 95 5.37 -7.67 -3.52
C VAL A 95 5.75 -7.83 -4.99
N LYS A 96 4.78 -8.17 -5.82
CA LYS A 96 4.93 -8.24 -7.28
C LYS A 96 4.64 -6.88 -7.90
N HIS A 97 5.55 -6.40 -8.75
CA HIS A 97 5.33 -5.20 -9.55
C HIS A 97 4.26 -5.44 -10.61
N VAL A 98 3.42 -4.43 -10.85
CA VAL A 98 2.40 -4.44 -11.90
C VAL A 98 2.85 -3.49 -13.00
N SER A 99 2.88 -3.99 -14.24
CA SER A 99 3.14 -3.14 -15.42
C SER A 99 1.83 -2.54 -15.92
N ASP A 100 1.82 -1.24 -16.17
CA ASP A 100 0.70 -0.56 -16.85
C ASP A 100 0.63 -1.05 -18.29
N SER A 101 -0.05 -2.17 -18.52
CA SER A 101 -0.34 -2.68 -19.85
C SER A 101 -1.54 -1.94 -20.46
N SER A 102 -1.40 -0.62 -20.63
CA SER A 102 -2.30 0.19 -21.44
C SER A 102 -1.61 0.63 -22.74
N GLU A 103 -1.19 -0.34 -23.55
CA GLU A 103 -0.88 -0.07 -24.96
C GLU A 103 -1.92 -0.73 -25.88
N PRO A 104 -2.47 0.01 -26.86
CA PRO A 104 -3.33 -0.57 -27.89
C PRO A 104 -2.52 -1.53 -28.77
N GLN A 105 -2.99 -2.77 -28.90
CA GLN A 105 -2.43 -3.79 -29.77
C GLN A 105 -2.54 -3.35 -31.25
N ILE A 106 -1.55 -2.64 -31.77
CA ILE A 106 -1.38 -2.47 -33.22
C ILE A 106 -0.52 -3.64 -33.72
N SER A 107 -1.14 -4.49 -34.52
CA SER A 107 -0.54 -5.65 -35.16
C SER A 107 0.42 -5.23 -36.28
N THR A 108 1.73 -5.36 -36.05
CA THR A 108 2.69 -5.59 -37.13
C THR A 108 3.66 -6.68 -36.68
N ASP A 109 3.47 -7.88 -37.21
CA ASP A 109 4.32 -9.04 -37.03
C ASP A 109 5.67 -8.79 -37.70
N ASP A 110 6.71 -8.51 -36.90
CA ASP A 110 8.11 -8.95 -37.16
C ASP A 110 9.11 -8.50 -36.08
N PHE A 111 8.76 -7.54 -35.21
CA PHE A 111 9.62 -7.07 -34.10
C PHE A 111 9.44 -7.82 -32.75
N ARG A 112 8.48 -8.75 -32.66
CA ARG A 112 7.97 -9.30 -31.37
C ARG A 112 8.95 -10.17 -30.57
N ARG A 113 9.96 -10.81 -31.17
CA ARG A 113 10.68 -11.90 -30.49
C ARG A 113 11.72 -11.46 -29.45
N ASN A 114 12.31 -10.28 -29.59
CA ASN A 114 13.28 -9.73 -28.63
C ASN A 114 12.65 -8.84 -27.55
N SER A 115 11.53 -8.16 -27.86
CA SER A 115 10.83 -7.28 -26.91
C SER A 115 10.09 -8.08 -25.82
N LEU A 116 9.48 -9.21 -26.18
CA LEU A 116 8.77 -10.08 -25.22
C LEU A 116 9.67 -10.60 -24.09
N ARG A 117 10.93 -10.95 -24.36
CA ARG A 117 11.85 -11.47 -23.33
C ARG A 117 12.29 -10.43 -22.30
N HIS A 118 12.38 -9.16 -22.68
CA HIS A 118 12.68 -8.07 -21.75
C HIS A 118 11.43 -7.63 -20.98
N GLN A 119 10.26 -7.70 -21.62
CA GLN A 119 8.97 -7.35 -21.01
C GLN A 119 8.50 -8.41 -20.00
N GLU A 120 8.70 -9.71 -20.28
CA GLU A 120 8.40 -10.81 -19.35
C GLU A 120 9.23 -10.73 -18.06
N ASN A 121 10.51 -10.36 -18.15
CA ASN A 121 11.38 -10.20 -16.98
C ASN A 121 11.01 -9.00 -16.09
N ALA A 122 10.46 -7.91 -16.65
CA ALA A 122 9.98 -6.77 -15.87
C ALA A 122 8.62 -7.07 -15.20
N SER A 123 7.73 -7.79 -15.88
CA SER A 123 6.36 -8.10 -15.39
C SER A 123 6.32 -9.07 -14.19
N ASN A 124 7.44 -9.73 -13.88
CA ASN A 124 7.61 -10.61 -12.72
C ASN A 124 8.60 -10.06 -11.68
N ALA A 125 8.96 -8.78 -11.75
CA ALA A 125 9.84 -8.19 -10.75
C ALA A 125 9.18 -8.27 -9.36
N LEU A 126 9.90 -8.88 -8.42
CA LEU A 126 9.52 -8.96 -7.02
C LEU A 126 10.35 -7.95 -6.21
N SER A 127 9.76 -7.41 -5.16
CA SER A 127 10.47 -6.59 -4.18
C SER A 127 10.10 -7.03 -2.77
N GLU A 128 11.11 -7.15 -1.92
CA GLU A 128 10.90 -7.24 -0.48
C GLU A 128 10.57 -5.85 0.05
N CYS A 129 9.35 -5.69 0.54
CA CYS A 129 8.81 -4.43 1.02
C CYS A 129 8.42 -4.56 2.49
N TRP A 130 8.65 -3.50 3.24
CA TRP A 130 7.98 -3.31 4.52
C TRP A 130 6.49 -2.99 4.31
N CYS A 131 5.64 -3.60 5.12
CA CYS A 131 4.18 -3.43 5.08
C CYS A 131 3.64 -3.39 6.52
N TYR A 132 2.69 -2.50 6.79
CA TYR A 132 2.04 -2.36 8.09
C TYR A 132 0.82 -3.28 8.18
N PHE A 133 0.69 -4.05 9.26
CA PHE A 133 -0.43 -4.95 9.52
C PHE A 133 -1.17 -4.57 10.80
N TYR A 134 -2.49 -4.47 10.72
CA TYR A 134 -3.35 -4.11 11.83
C TYR A 134 -3.37 -5.22 12.90
N GLN A 135 -3.38 -4.84 14.18
CA GLN A 135 -3.25 -5.80 15.28
C GLN A 135 -4.58 -6.33 15.82
N ASP A 136 -5.61 -5.50 15.93
CA ASP A 136 -6.89 -5.91 16.53
C ASP A 136 -7.78 -6.64 15.51
N ILE A 137 -7.35 -7.83 15.10
CA ILE A 137 -8.07 -8.69 14.16
C ILE A 137 -9.50 -8.98 14.61
N GLN A 138 -9.75 -9.05 15.93
CA GLN A 138 -11.07 -9.38 16.47
C GLN A 138 -12.08 -8.26 16.25
N SER A 139 -11.67 -6.99 16.40
CA SER A 139 -12.54 -5.82 16.22
C SER A 139 -13.16 -5.72 14.82
N VAL A 140 -12.49 -6.26 13.81
CA VAL A 140 -12.89 -6.19 12.39
C VAL A 140 -13.24 -7.55 11.78
N SER A 141 -13.42 -8.56 12.63
CA SER A 141 -13.74 -9.92 12.18
C SER A 141 -15.07 -9.98 11.43
N GLY A 142 -15.08 -10.61 10.26
CA GLY A 142 -16.27 -10.75 9.40
C GLY A 142 -16.61 -9.53 8.56
N PHE A 143 -15.78 -8.48 8.56
CA PHE A 143 -15.99 -7.33 7.68
C PHE A 143 -15.68 -7.67 6.22
N PRO A 144 -16.30 -6.96 5.25
CA PRO A 144 -16.05 -7.21 3.82
C PRO A 144 -14.59 -6.98 3.44
N HIS A 145 -14.02 -7.92 2.67
CA HIS A 145 -12.65 -7.81 2.16
C HIS A 145 -12.63 -7.05 0.83
N MET A 146 -11.56 -6.30 0.59
CA MET A 146 -11.29 -5.62 -0.69
C MET A 146 -9.87 -5.90 -1.19
N ASP A 147 -9.66 -5.74 -2.49
CA ASP A 147 -8.35 -5.83 -3.12
C ASP A 147 -7.67 -4.47 -3.27
N SER A 148 -8.41 -3.37 -3.24
CA SER A 148 -7.88 -2.00 -3.28
C SER A 148 -8.73 -1.05 -2.44
N TYR A 149 -8.09 -0.40 -1.47
CA TYR A 149 -8.73 0.66 -0.70
C TYR A 149 -8.86 1.97 -1.51
N ASP A 150 -10.00 2.62 -1.37
CA ASP A 150 -10.21 4.02 -1.77
C ASP A 150 -11.15 4.69 -0.77
N SER A 151 -10.70 5.74 -0.06
CA SER A 151 -11.53 6.49 0.88
C SER A 151 -12.84 6.98 0.25
N LYS A 152 -12.85 7.30 -1.05
CA LYS A 152 -14.07 7.74 -1.77
C LYS A 152 -14.72 6.62 -2.59
N GLY A 153 -14.42 5.37 -2.25
CA GLY A 153 -14.95 4.18 -2.90
C GLY A 153 -16.46 4.00 -2.74
N ASP A 154 -16.99 3.02 -3.47
CA ASP A 154 -18.42 2.67 -3.51
C ASP A 154 -18.97 2.09 -2.20
N HIS A 155 -18.10 1.73 -1.25
CA HIS A 155 -18.48 1.33 0.11
C HIS A 155 -19.07 2.47 0.95
N GLY A 156 -18.89 3.74 0.56
CA GLY A 156 -19.45 4.90 1.27
C GLY A 156 -18.85 5.16 2.66
N LEU A 157 -17.72 4.53 2.98
CA LEU A 157 -16.99 4.66 4.24
C LEU A 157 -15.76 5.55 4.05
N GLN A 158 -15.99 6.86 4.02
CA GLN A 158 -14.92 7.84 3.86
C GLN A 158 -14.06 7.93 5.12
N TYR A 159 -12.73 7.92 4.93
CA TYR A 159 -11.75 8.11 5.99
C TYR A 159 -12.10 9.31 6.88
N ASP A 160 -12.11 9.09 8.18
CA ASP A 160 -12.33 10.14 9.17
C ASP A 160 -10.99 10.70 9.65
N ALA A 161 -10.64 11.90 9.16
CA ALA A 161 -9.38 12.55 9.47
C ALA A 161 -9.23 12.97 10.93
N CYS A 162 -10.30 12.98 11.75
CA CYS A 162 -10.13 13.32 13.16
C CYS A 162 -9.37 12.25 13.95
N VAL A 163 -9.19 11.04 13.41
CA VAL A 163 -8.28 10.03 13.98
C VAL A 163 -6.82 10.49 14.00
N ASP A 164 -6.45 11.42 13.13
CA ASP A 164 -5.10 12.00 13.05
C ASP A 164 -4.95 13.25 13.93
N ALA A 165 -6.00 13.71 14.62
CA ALA A 165 -5.96 14.98 15.36
C ALA A 165 -4.84 15.01 16.42
N ASP A 166 -4.71 13.92 17.20
CA ASP A 166 -3.64 13.79 18.20
C ASP A 166 -2.23 13.79 17.58
N PHE A 167 -2.10 13.31 16.34
CA PHE A 167 -0.86 13.34 15.59
C PHE A 167 -0.54 14.76 15.12
N ASP A 168 -1.53 15.44 14.56
CA ASP A 168 -1.42 16.80 14.00
C ASP A 168 -1.15 17.83 15.09
N GLU A 169 -1.74 17.70 16.28
CA GLU A 169 -1.44 18.59 17.41
C GLU A 169 0.02 18.49 17.87
N LYS A 170 0.62 17.31 17.76
CA LYS A 170 2.02 17.07 18.15
C LYS A 170 3.00 17.43 17.02
N ASN A 171 2.51 17.61 15.79
CA ASN A 171 3.31 17.86 14.58
C ASN A 171 2.62 18.91 13.69
N PRO A 172 2.58 20.19 14.12
CA PRO A 172 1.90 21.26 13.41
C PRO A 172 2.59 21.71 12.12
#